data_AF-A0A8E6EW06-F1
#
_entry.id   AF-A0A8E6EW06-F1
#
_cell.length_a   1.000
_cell.length_b   1.000
_cell.length_c   1.000
_cell.angle_alpha   90.00
_cell.angle_beta   90.00
_cell.angle_gamma   90.00
#
_symmetry.space_group_name_H-M   'P 1'
#
loop_
_entity.id
_entity.type
_entity.pdbx_description
1 polymer ?
#
loop_
_entity_poly.entity_id
_entity_poly.type
_entity_poly.pdbx_seq_one_letter_code
_entity_poly.pdbx_strand_id
1 'polypeptide(L)'
;MFNFLRSWMSRMPACRTMRTPALNLNVQSLEDRSVPAGVSTANLMNPLFPSGVPTNFVAMFSPQPSADMNSSLIKGYYNTILGRAPSPTELLTWYNSLNNGLTPSQLATGLLNSTEARTKEVVRFYQDILGRTPAAAEVTGWVADLQNGASETSVFEAFLDSAEFSGIRDNSDFVTALYQVVLNRQPDPASAANWIAALNAGTLSRAQLVVGIVNSNEAVLDTINLDYSAILERAPAAADTISLLPQLQSGSLTYSGLMASLLASQEYSQDALANR
;
A
#
# COMPACT_ATOMS: atom_id res chain seq x y z
N MET A 1 22.50 19.37 5.67
CA MET A 1 21.27 18.92 6.34
C MET A 1 21.14 17.38 6.29
N PHE A 2 22.25 16.63 6.45
CA PHE A 2 22.34 15.17 6.25
C PHE A 2 22.98 14.41 7.43
N ASN A 3 23.37 15.10 8.52
CA ASN A 3 24.15 14.49 9.61
C ASN A 3 23.33 14.11 10.86
N PHE A 4 22.05 14.47 10.95
CA PHE A 4 21.24 14.21 12.15
C PHE A 4 20.56 12.82 12.15
N LEU A 5 20.17 12.30 10.98
CA LEU A 5 19.52 10.99 10.85
C LEU A 5 20.47 9.82 11.21
N ARG A 6 21.77 9.96 10.96
CA ARG A 6 22.78 8.95 11.36
C ARG A 6 23.01 8.86 12.87
N SER A 7 22.85 9.96 13.59
CA SER A 7 23.08 10.00 15.04
C SER A 7 21.96 9.29 15.81
N TRP A 8 20.70 9.43 15.37
CA TRP A 8 19.54 8.85 16.03
C TRP A 8 19.48 7.31 15.90
N MET A 9 19.82 6.74 14.74
CA MET A 9 19.85 5.29 14.51
C MET A 9 20.86 4.53 15.40
N SER A 10 21.89 5.20 15.93
CA SER A 10 22.94 4.55 16.73
C SER A 10 22.58 4.31 18.21
N ARG A 11 21.36 4.62 18.64
CA ARG A 11 20.94 4.58 20.06
C ARG A 11 19.75 3.66 20.36
N MET A 12 19.30 2.85 19.40
CA MET A 12 18.29 1.82 19.67
C MET A 12 18.93 0.60 20.35
N PRO A 13 18.41 0.12 21.50
CA PRO A 13 18.87 -1.12 22.10
C PRO A 13 18.50 -2.31 21.21
N ALA A 14 19.48 -3.17 20.93
CA ALA A 14 19.26 -4.43 20.22
C ALA A 14 18.33 -5.33 21.03
N CYS A 15 17.09 -5.50 20.58
CA CYS A 15 16.15 -6.41 21.23
C CYS A 15 16.42 -7.85 20.76
N ARG A 16 16.98 -8.63 21.69
CA ARG A 16 17.42 -10.02 21.55
C ARG A 16 16.23 -10.97 21.72
N THR A 17 16.02 -11.84 20.73
CA THR A 17 15.32 -13.15 20.75
C THR A 17 14.31 -13.42 21.88
N MET A 18 13.01 -13.55 21.54
CA MET A 18 12.06 -14.30 22.37
C MET A 18 11.34 -15.40 21.57
N ARG A 19 11.34 -16.59 22.17
CA ARG A 19 10.70 -17.84 21.77
C ARG A 19 9.18 -17.69 21.62
N THR A 20 8.61 -18.43 20.69
CA THR A 20 7.18 -18.70 20.53
C THR A 20 6.61 -19.51 21.69
N PRO A 21 5.36 -19.22 22.12
CA PRO A 21 4.47 -20.22 22.69
C PRO A 21 3.40 -20.62 21.66
N ALA A 22 3.28 -21.92 21.44
CA ALA A 22 2.27 -22.52 20.58
C ALA A 22 0.87 -22.36 21.19
N LEU A 23 -0.10 -21.89 20.40
CA LEU A 23 -1.52 -21.91 20.74
C LEU A 23 -2.25 -22.84 19.78
N ASN A 24 -2.71 -23.94 20.37
CA ASN A 24 -3.47 -25.02 19.75
C ASN A 24 -4.93 -24.56 19.58
N LEU A 25 -5.41 -24.42 18.36
CA LEU A 25 -6.82 -24.19 18.06
C LEU A 25 -7.33 -25.31 17.15
N ASN A 26 -8.36 -25.98 17.65
CA ASN A 26 -9.01 -27.16 17.09
C ASN A 26 -9.72 -26.83 15.76
N VAL A 27 -9.25 -27.41 14.66
CA VAL A 27 -9.74 -27.18 13.28
C VAL A 27 -10.56 -28.38 12.82
N GLN A 28 -11.83 -28.47 13.22
CA GLN A 28 -12.78 -29.37 12.57
C GLN A 28 -14.17 -28.72 12.53
N SER A 29 -14.39 -27.84 11.55
CA SER A 29 -15.52 -27.92 10.62
C SER A 29 -15.62 -26.63 9.81
N LEU A 30 -15.89 -26.82 8.52
CA LEU A 30 -16.18 -25.84 7.47
C LEU A 30 -14.96 -25.37 6.68
N GLU A 31 -14.67 -26.17 5.66
CA GLU A 31 -14.13 -25.73 4.38
C GLU A 31 -14.98 -24.58 3.83
N ASP A 32 -14.47 -23.35 3.83
CA ASP A 32 -14.84 -22.37 2.79
C ASP A 32 -13.65 -21.43 2.56
N ARG A 33 -13.22 -21.33 1.30
CA ARG A 33 -11.94 -20.79 0.83
C ARG A 33 -11.95 -19.26 0.76
N SER A 34 -12.32 -18.59 1.84
CA SER A 34 -12.27 -17.12 1.92
C SER A 34 -11.07 -16.69 2.76
N VAL A 35 -10.13 -15.99 2.11
CA VAL A 35 -8.99 -15.26 2.69
C VAL A 35 -7.73 -16.13 2.95
N PRO A 36 -6.61 -15.90 2.23
CA PRO A 36 -5.31 -16.42 2.62
C PRO A 36 -5.00 -15.99 4.06
N ALA A 37 -4.54 -16.91 4.90
CA ALA A 37 -4.16 -16.61 6.28
C ALA A 37 -3.11 -15.47 6.30
N GLY A 38 -3.56 -14.25 6.59
CA GLY A 38 -2.71 -13.06 6.58
C GLY A 38 -3.39 -11.76 6.15
N VAL A 39 -4.45 -11.81 5.32
CA VAL A 39 -5.16 -10.60 4.87
C VAL A 39 -6.42 -10.38 5.69
N SER A 40 -6.31 -9.74 6.86
CA SER A 40 -7.52 -9.33 7.59
C SER A 40 -8.22 -8.18 6.84
N THR A 41 -9.50 -7.94 7.11
CA THR A 41 -10.19 -6.71 6.65
C THR A 41 -9.50 -5.43 7.13
N ALA A 42 -8.60 -5.50 8.12
CA ALA A 42 -7.76 -4.41 8.57
C ALA A 42 -6.52 -4.16 7.68
N ASN A 43 -6.13 -5.11 6.82
CA ASN A 43 -5.06 -4.92 5.83
C ASN A 43 -5.51 -4.04 4.65
N LEU A 44 -6.83 -3.94 4.44
CA LEU A 44 -7.47 -2.98 3.55
C LEU A 44 -7.52 -1.56 4.15
N MET A 45 -6.80 -1.29 5.24
CA MET A 45 -6.72 0.03 5.89
C MET A 45 -5.34 0.66 5.83
N ASN A 46 -4.32 0.03 5.22
CA ASN A 46 -3.09 0.78 4.87
C ASN A 46 -3.41 1.64 3.64
N PRO A 47 -3.51 2.97 3.77
CA PRO A 47 -3.89 3.83 2.66
C PRO A 47 -2.84 3.85 1.56
N LEU A 48 -1.56 3.55 1.85
CA LEU A 48 -0.52 3.40 0.81
C LEU A 48 -0.73 2.17 -0.09
N PHE A 49 -1.74 1.36 0.21
CA PHE A 49 -2.15 0.23 -0.59
C PHE A 49 -3.06 0.68 -1.77
N PRO A 50 -2.93 0.08 -2.97
CA PRO A 50 -3.75 0.44 -4.12
C PRO A 50 -5.23 0.08 -3.92
N SER A 51 -6.14 0.93 -4.40
CA SER A 51 -7.61 0.84 -4.25
C SER A 51 -8.28 -0.27 -5.06
N GLY A 52 -7.51 -1.15 -5.67
CA GLY A 52 -7.98 -2.07 -6.69
C GLY A 52 -8.12 -3.52 -6.21
N VAL A 53 -7.71 -3.87 -4.99
CA VAL A 53 -7.86 -5.26 -4.54
C VAL A 53 -9.33 -5.56 -4.29
N PRO A 54 -9.96 -6.45 -5.07
CA PRO A 54 -11.34 -6.82 -4.85
C PRO A 54 -11.46 -7.45 -3.45
N THR A 55 -12.43 -7.00 -2.67
CA THR A 55 -12.85 -7.68 -1.43
C THR A 55 -13.40 -9.08 -1.68
N ASN A 56 -13.50 -9.47 -2.95
CA ASN A 56 -13.89 -10.78 -3.43
C ASN A 56 -12.75 -11.34 -4.29
N PHE A 57 -11.82 -12.07 -3.68
CA PHE A 57 -10.70 -12.73 -4.35
C PHE A 57 -11.16 -13.66 -5.49
N VAL A 58 -12.38 -14.19 -5.42
CA VAL A 58 -13.02 -14.98 -6.50
C VAL A 58 -13.27 -14.17 -7.78
N ALA A 59 -13.43 -12.85 -7.68
CA ALA A 59 -13.63 -11.96 -8.84
C ALA A 59 -12.31 -11.56 -9.52
N MET A 60 -11.19 -11.60 -8.79
CA MET A 60 -9.85 -11.37 -9.34
C MET A 60 -9.48 -12.47 -10.35
N PHE A 61 -9.95 -13.70 -10.09
CA PHE A 61 -9.62 -14.92 -10.82
C PHE A 61 -10.84 -15.66 -11.40
N SER A 62 -11.97 -14.98 -11.61
CA SER A 62 -13.10 -15.62 -12.29
C SER A 62 -12.64 -16.15 -13.66
N PRO A 63 -12.75 -17.46 -13.95
CA PRO A 63 -12.13 -18.06 -15.12
C PRO A 63 -12.75 -17.45 -16.37
N GLN A 64 -11.96 -16.67 -17.11
CA GLN A 64 -12.25 -16.33 -18.48
C GLN A 64 -11.06 -16.81 -19.30
N PRO A 65 -11.13 -18.01 -19.92
CA PRO A 65 -10.04 -18.49 -20.73
C PRO A 65 -9.74 -17.46 -21.83
N SER A 66 -8.66 -16.71 -21.70
CA SER A 66 -7.95 -16.19 -22.88
C SER A 66 -6.88 -17.19 -23.23
N ALA A 67 -6.81 -17.58 -24.49
CA ALA A 67 -5.83 -18.55 -24.97
C ALA A 67 -4.39 -18.00 -25.00
N ASP A 68 -4.17 -16.71 -24.66
CA ASP A 68 -2.89 -16.02 -24.77
C ASP A 68 -2.54 -15.15 -23.54
N MET A 69 -1.23 -14.99 -23.30
CA MET A 69 -0.63 -14.27 -22.16
C MET A 69 -1.08 -12.80 -22.07
N ASN A 70 -1.09 -12.08 -23.18
CA ASN A 70 -1.34 -10.63 -23.17
C ASN A 70 -2.76 -10.34 -22.71
N SER A 71 -3.74 -11.09 -23.23
CA SER A 71 -5.13 -10.97 -22.81
C SER A 71 -5.33 -11.26 -21.31
N SER A 72 -4.65 -12.27 -20.77
CA SER A 72 -4.75 -12.62 -19.35
C SER A 72 -4.09 -11.56 -18.45
N LEU A 73 -2.92 -11.04 -18.83
CA LEU A 73 -2.26 -9.94 -18.13
C LEU A 73 -3.13 -8.69 -18.07
N ILE A 74 -3.70 -8.26 -19.20
CA ILE A 74 -4.54 -7.06 -19.25
C ILE A 74 -5.74 -7.21 -18.33
N LYS A 75 -6.46 -8.34 -18.40
CA LYS A 75 -7.61 -8.59 -17.52
C LYS A 75 -7.21 -8.59 -16.04
N GLY A 76 -6.10 -9.27 -15.71
CA GLY A 76 -5.57 -9.30 -14.35
C GLY A 76 -5.23 -7.90 -13.83
N TYR A 77 -4.53 -7.08 -14.62
CA TYR A 77 -4.15 -5.73 -14.19
C TYR A 77 -5.37 -4.83 -13.98
N TYR A 78 -6.38 -4.93 -14.84
CA TYR A 78 -7.64 -4.20 -14.68
C TYR A 78 -8.38 -4.61 -13.40
N ASN A 79 -8.44 -5.91 -13.10
CA ASN A 79 -9.03 -6.39 -11.85
C ASN A 79 -8.21 -5.91 -10.63
N THR A 80 -6.88 -5.98 -10.67
CA THR A 80 -6.02 -5.65 -9.53
C THR A 80 -5.86 -4.15 -9.28
N ILE A 81 -5.83 -3.33 -10.33
CA ILE A 81 -5.62 -1.88 -10.22
C ILE A 81 -6.97 -1.15 -10.15
N LEU A 82 -7.94 -1.57 -10.95
CA LEU A 82 -9.21 -0.87 -11.13
C LEU A 82 -10.40 -1.64 -10.53
N GLY A 83 -10.27 -2.88 -10.08
CA GLY A 83 -11.40 -3.63 -9.53
C GLY A 83 -12.54 -3.87 -10.53
N ARG A 84 -12.25 -3.85 -11.83
CA ARG A 84 -13.22 -4.08 -12.91
C ARG A 84 -12.57 -4.77 -14.09
N ALA A 85 -13.37 -5.43 -14.93
CA ALA A 85 -12.89 -5.94 -16.21
C ALA A 85 -12.64 -4.80 -17.23
N PRO A 86 -11.70 -4.97 -18.18
CA PRO A 86 -11.53 -4.06 -19.30
C PRO A 86 -12.72 -4.20 -20.27
N SER A 87 -13.13 -3.09 -20.87
CA SER A 87 -14.04 -3.12 -22.03
C SER A 87 -13.37 -3.79 -23.24
N PRO A 88 -14.13 -4.27 -24.25
CA PRO A 88 -13.56 -4.86 -25.46
C PRO A 88 -12.59 -3.92 -26.19
N THR A 89 -12.86 -2.61 -26.20
CA THR A 89 -12.00 -1.59 -26.80
C THR A 89 -10.71 -1.41 -26.01
N GLU A 90 -10.80 -1.27 -24.68
CA GLU A 90 -9.63 -1.17 -23.80
C GLU A 90 -8.71 -2.40 -23.95
N LEU A 91 -9.30 -3.60 -23.94
CA LEU A 91 -8.57 -4.85 -24.11
C LEU A 91 -7.82 -4.88 -25.44
N LEU A 92 -8.51 -4.58 -26.55
CA LEU A 92 -7.91 -4.58 -27.88
C LEU A 92 -6.79 -3.55 -28.02
N THR A 93 -6.97 -2.34 -27.47
CA THR A 93 -5.95 -1.29 -27.50
C THR A 93 -4.68 -1.75 -26.79
N TRP A 94 -4.80 -2.22 -25.55
CA TRP A 94 -3.65 -2.69 -24.78
C TRP A 94 -2.98 -3.92 -25.40
N TYR A 95 -3.78 -4.84 -25.92
CA TYR A 95 -3.29 -6.03 -26.62
C TYR A 95 -2.40 -5.66 -27.82
N ASN A 96 -2.86 -4.72 -28.65
CA ASN A 96 -2.08 -4.22 -29.77
C ASN A 96 -0.82 -3.48 -29.31
N SER A 97 -0.87 -2.71 -28.22
CA SER A 97 0.32 -2.04 -27.66
C SER A 97 1.36 -3.04 -27.18
N LEU A 98 0.96 -4.09 -26.46
CA LEU A 98 1.87 -5.16 -26.02
C LEU A 98 2.51 -5.88 -27.20
N ASN A 99 1.74 -6.20 -28.24
CA ASN A 99 2.27 -6.81 -29.46
C ASN A 99 3.23 -5.88 -30.23
N ASN A 100 3.13 -4.57 -30.05
CA ASN A 100 4.01 -3.57 -30.65
C ASN A 100 5.16 -3.14 -29.72
N GLY A 101 5.44 -3.90 -28.65
CA GLY A 101 6.63 -3.74 -27.82
C GLY A 101 6.45 -2.91 -26.54
N LEU A 102 5.21 -2.51 -26.19
CA LEU A 102 4.92 -2.04 -24.84
C LEU A 102 5.23 -3.16 -23.85
N THR A 103 5.97 -2.86 -22.77
CA THR A 103 6.25 -3.86 -21.74
C THR A 103 5.09 -3.99 -20.75
N PRO A 104 4.91 -5.15 -20.09
CA PRO A 104 3.92 -5.29 -19.01
C PRO A 104 4.10 -4.25 -17.90
N SER A 105 5.35 -3.92 -17.54
CA SER A 105 5.64 -2.87 -16.56
C SER A 105 5.16 -1.48 -17.00
N GLN A 106 5.34 -1.14 -18.29
CA GLN A 106 4.81 0.13 -18.83
C GLN A 106 3.28 0.15 -18.84
N LEU A 107 2.64 -0.98 -19.12
CA LEU A 107 1.18 -1.11 -19.04
C LEU A 107 0.68 -0.93 -17.60
N ALA A 108 1.27 -1.63 -16.64
CA ALA A 108 0.93 -1.50 -15.22
C ALA A 108 1.10 -0.05 -14.73
N THR A 109 2.22 0.58 -15.06
CA THR A 109 2.51 1.98 -14.72
C THR A 109 1.47 2.92 -15.35
N GLY A 110 1.11 2.71 -16.62
CA GLY A 110 0.10 3.51 -17.31
C GLY A 110 -1.30 3.40 -16.68
N LEU A 111 -1.70 2.19 -16.27
CA LEU A 111 -2.97 1.97 -15.57
C LEU A 111 -2.95 2.57 -14.16
N LEU A 112 -1.85 2.43 -13.42
CA LEU A 112 -1.69 3.01 -12.08
C LEU A 112 -1.73 4.53 -12.07
N ASN A 113 -1.16 5.16 -13.11
CA ASN A 113 -1.21 6.61 -13.27
C ASN A 113 -2.46 7.11 -14.01
N SER A 114 -3.42 6.24 -14.32
CA SER A 114 -4.68 6.64 -14.95
C SER A 114 -5.52 7.50 -14.00
N THR A 115 -6.37 8.36 -14.57
CA THR A 115 -7.29 9.19 -13.78
C THR A 115 -8.20 8.33 -12.91
N GLU A 116 -8.64 7.16 -13.39
CA GLU A 116 -9.49 6.26 -12.62
C GLU A 116 -8.76 5.69 -11.38
N ALA A 117 -7.54 5.19 -11.55
CA ALA A 117 -6.74 4.65 -10.45
C ALA A 117 -6.44 5.73 -9.40
N ARG A 118 -5.94 6.89 -9.83
CA ARG A 118 -5.64 8.01 -8.92
C ARG A 118 -6.88 8.57 -8.24
N THR A 119 -8.03 8.59 -8.92
CA THR A 119 -9.31 8.99 -8.31
C THR A 119 -9.68 8.05 -7.17
N LYS A 120 -9.57 6.73 -7.38
CA LYS A 120 -9.88 5.73 -6.35
C LYS A 120 -8.94 5.84 -5.16
N GLU A 121 -7.65 6.09 -5.41
CA GLU A 121 -6.63 6.27 -4.38
C GLU A 121 -6.94 7.49 -3.50
N VAL A 122 -7.15 8.65 -4.11
CA VAL A 122 -7.45 9.88 -3.39
C VAL A 122 -8.77 9.78 -2.62
N VAL A 123 -9.83 9.23 -3.24
CA VAL A 123 -11.12 9.03 -2.54
C VAL A 123 -10.94 8.15 -1.31
N ARG A 124 -10.13 7.09 -1.41
CA ARG A 124 -9.81 6.23 -0.27
C ARG A 124 -9.06 6.98 0.82
N PHE A 125 -8.13 7.87 0.50
CA PHE A 125 -7.45 8.69 1.52
C PHE A 125 -8.44 9.57 2.29
N TYR A 126 -9.39 10.20 1.60
CA TYR A 126 -10.45 10.97 2.28
C TYR A 126 -11.33 10.11 3.18
N GLN A 127 -11.66 8.89 2.75
CA GLN A 127 -12.51 7.99 3.51
C GLN A 127 -11.79 7.38 4.72
N ASP A 128 -10.61 6.81 4.50
CA ASP A 128 -9.89 6.04 5.51
C ASP A 128 -9.17 6.94 6.53
N ILE A 129 -8.71 8.13 6.12
CA ILE A 129 -7.95 9.04 6.99
C ILE A 129 -8.87 10.10 7.59
N LEU A 130 -9.75 10.70 6.77
CA LEU A 130 -10.58 11.84 7.17
C LEU A 130 -12.04 11.47 7.46
N GLY A 131 -12.46 10.24 7.15
CA GLY A 131 -13.82 9.78 7.44
C GLY A 131 -14.91 10.47 6.62
N ARG A 132 -14.58 11.05 5.46
CA ARG A 132 -15.54 11.80 4.64
C ARG A 132 -15.43 11.50 3.15
N THR A 133 -16.49 11.83 2.41
CA THR A 133 -16.47 11.83 0.95
C THR A 133 -15.94 13.19 0.45
N PRO A 134 -14.97 13.23 -0.47
CA PRO A 134 -14.44 14.48 -0.99
C PRO A 134 -15.34 15.12 -2.03
N ALA A 135 -15.20 16.44 -2.21
CA ALA A 135 -15.75 17.13 -3.37
C ALA A 135 -14.93 16.82 -4.63
N ALA A 136 -15.58 16.87 -5.80
CA ALA A 136 -14.93 16.54 -7.08
C ALA A 136 -13.69 17.40 -7.39
N ALA A 137 -13.72 18.68 -7.01
CA ALA A 137 -12.58 19.59 -7.19
C ALA A 137 -11.38 19.20 -6.32
N GLU A 138 -11.60 18.73 -5.09
CA GLU A 138 -10.54 18.25 -4.20
C GLU A 138 -9.84 17.04 -4.81
N VAL A 139 -10.61 16.08 -5.31
CA VAL A 139 -10.06 14.89 -5.98
C VAL A 139 -9.28 15.26 -7.22
N THR A 140 -9.83 16.17 -8.04
CA THR A 140 -9.18 16.59 -9.30
C THR A 140 -7.81 17.23 -9.06
N GLY A 141 -7.66 18.02 -7.99
CA GLY A 141 -6.37 18.61 -7.61
C GLY A 141 -5.33 17.55 -7.29
N TRP A 142 -5.62 16.65 -6.36
CA TRP A 142 -4.69 15.59 -5.97
C TRP A 142 -4.37 14.62 -7.10
N VAL A 143 -5.35 14.28 -7.93
CA VAL A 143 -5.13 13.44 -9.11
C VAL A 143 -4.14 14.11 -10.07
N ALA A 144 -4.29 15.42 -10.31
CA ALA A 144 -3.35 16.16 -11.15
C ALA A 144 -1.95 16.18 -10.55
N ASP A 145 -1.81 16.38 -9.23
CA ASP A 145 -0.51 16.37 -8.56
C ASP A 145 0.19 15.02 -8.69
N LEU A 146 -0.52 13.91 -8.43
CA LEU A 146 0.01 12.55 -8.59
C LEU A 146 0.41 12.25 -10.04
N GLN A 147 -0.41 12.66 -11.01
CA GLN A 147 -0.10 12.48 -12.43
C GLN A 147 1.08 13.33 -12.91
N ASN A 148 1.34 14.45 -12.25
CA ASN A 148 2.49 15.34 -12.50
C ASN A 148 3.75 14.96 -11.70
N GLY A 149 3.72 13.83 -10.97
CA GLY A 149 4.89 13.26 -10.32
C GLY A 149 5.03 13.57 -8.83
N ALA A 150 4.00 14.10 -8.17
CA ALA A 150 3.95 14.06 -6.71
C ALA A 150 4.00 12.59 -6.24
N SER A 151 4.76 12.30 -5.18
CA SER A 151 4.82 10.94 -4.66
C SER A 151 3.58 10.61 -3.83
N GLU A 152 3.17 9.35 -3.85
CA GLU A 152 2.05 8.85 -3.04
C GLU A 152 2.30 9.10 -1.54
N THR A 153 3.54 8.91 -1.10
CA THR A 153 3.98 9.21 0.27
C THR A 153 3.73 10.68 0.62
N SER A 154 4.09 11.62 -0.25
CA SER A 154 3.93 13.05 0.01
C SER A 154 2.45 13.47 0.11
N VAL A 155 1.60 12.90 -0.75
CA VAL A 155 0.15 13.12 -0.69
C VAL A 155 -0.40 12.51 0.60
N PHE A 156 -0.03 11.28 0.94
CA PHE A 156 -0.48 10.63 2.17
C PHE A 156 -0.07 11.40 3.44
N GLU A 157 1.17 11.88 3.51
CA GLU A 157 1.67 12.74 4.58
C GLU A 157 0.87 14.04 4.67
N ALA A 158 0.48 14.65 3.55
CA ALA A 158 -0.32 15.87 3.53
C ALA A 158 -1.73 15.68 4.13
N PHE A 159 -2.35 14.51 3.92
CA PHE A 159 -3.62 14.17 4.57
C PHE A 159 -3.46 14.03 6.10
N LEU A 160 -2.40 13.36 6.55
CA LEU A 160 -2.10 13.18 7.97
C LEU A 160 -1.70 14.48 8.68
N ASP A 161 -1.00 15.39 7.99
CA ASP A 161 -0.61 16.68 8.55
C ASP A 161 -1.74 17.73 8.49
N SER A 162 -2.80 17.46 7.72
CA SER A 162 -3.93 18.39 7.53
C SER A 162 -4.60 18.82 8.84
N ALA A 163 -5.23 19.99 8.85
CA ALA A 163 -6.02 20.45 9.99
C ALA A 163 -7.20 19.50 10.32
N GLU A 164 -7.71 18.76 9.33
CA GLU A 164 -8.80 17.79 9.49
C GLU A 164 -8.34 16.51 10.22
N PHE A 165 -7.09 16.09 10.02
CA PHE A 165 -6.52 14.97 10.76
C PHE A 165 -5.80 15.43 12.02
N SER A 166 -4.75 16.23 11.86
CA SER A 166 -3.94 16.69 12.97
C SER A 166 -4.68 17.72 13.81
N GLY A 167 -5.25 18.77 13.20
CA GLY A 167 -5.74 19.96 13.92
C GLY A 167 -6.88 19.73 14.91
N ILE A 168 -7.71 18.70 14.72
CA ILE A 168 -8.88 18.44 15.59
C ILE A 168 -8.57 17.60 16.84
N ARG A 169 -7.35 17.05 16.95
CA ARG A 169 -6.98 16.08 17.98
C ARG A 169 -6.02 16.68 19.01
N ASP A 170 -6.12 16.27 20.27
CA ASP A 170 -5.04 16.50 21.23
C ASP A 170 -3.83 15.59 20.91
N ASN A 171 -2.72 15.75 21.64
CA ASN A 171 -1.51 14.98 21.34
C ASN A 171 -1.67 13.47 21.60
N SER A 172 -2.51 13.07 22.55
CA SER A 172 -2.76 11.67 22.86
C SER A 172 -3.58 11.02 21.75
N ASP A 173 -4.71 11.64 21.39
CA ASP A 173 -5.59 11.17 20.33
C ASP A 173 -4.90 11.19 18.96
N PHE A 174 -4.07 12.20 18.70
CA PHE A 174 -3.27 12.29 17.48
C PHE A 174 -2.30 11.12 17.34
N VAL A 175 -1.51 10.81 18.37
CA VAL A 175 -0.55 9.70 18.34
C VAL A 175 -1.27 8.37 18.12
N THR A 176 -2.37 8.14 18.84
CA THR A 176 -3.19 6.93 18.69
C THR A 176 -3.77 6.80 17.29
N ALA A 177 -4.36 7.86 16.75
CA ALA A 177 -4.94 7.85 15.40
C ALA A 177 -3.86 7.63 14.33
N LEU A 178 -2.70 8.28 14.46
CA LEU A 178 -1.59 8.13 13.52
C LEU A 178 -1.08 6.68 13.47
N TYR A 179 -0.89 6.06 14.62
CA TYR A 179 -0.50 4.65 14.72
C TYR A 179 -1.55 3.72 14.09
N GLN A 180 -2.84 3.99 14.34
CA GLN A 180 -3.91 3.17 13.79
C GLN A 180 -3.98 3.28 12.26
N VAL A 181 -3.80 4.47 11.69
CA VAL A 181 -3.88 4.70 10.24
C VAL A 181 -2.64 4.20 9.51
N VAL A 182 -1.44 4.43 10.06
CA VAL A 182 -0.18 4.12 9.36
C VAL A 182 0.29 2.69 9.62
N LEU A 183 0.13 2.18 10.85
CA LEU A 183 0.69 0.89 11.28
C LEU A 183 -0.39 -0.15 11.59
N ASN A 184 -1.68 0.21 11.42
CA ASN A 184 -2.81 -0.66 11.71
C ASN A 184 -2.77 -1.30 13.11
N ARG A 185 -2.24 -0.58 14.10
CA ARG A 185 -2.16 -1.04 15.48
C ARG A 185 -2.16 0.12 16.45
N GLN A 186 -2.34 -0.19 17.73
CA GLN A 186 -2.17 0.78 18.80
C GLN A 186 -0.67 0.98 19.11
N PRO A 187 -0.26 2.19 19.53
CA PRO A 187 1.08 2.39 20.06
C PRO A 187 1.23 1.61 21.37
N ASP A 188 2.41 1.05 21.61
CA ASP A 188 2.70 0.52 22.94
C ASP A 188 2.76 1.68 23.96
N PRO A 189 2.44 1.43 25.26
CA PRO A 189 2.34 2.50 26.24
C PRO A 189 3.61 3.35 26.41
N ALA A 190 4.79 2.74 26.24
CA ALA A 190 6.07 3.43 26.38
C ALA A 190 6.34 4.35 25.19
N SER A 191 6.13 3.87 23.96
CA SER A 191 6.22 4.70 22.76
C SER A 191 5.21 5.85 22.79
N ALA A 192 3.96 5.58 23.14
CA ALA A 192 2.92 6.61 23.26
C ALA A 192 3.33 7.72 24.24
N ALA A 193 3.78 7.35 25.45
CA ALA A 193 4.22 8.31 26.45
C ALA A 193 5.40 9.18 25.96
N ASN A 194 6.37 8.57 25.27
CA ASN A 194 7.52 9.29 24.71
C ASN A 194 7.10 10.29 23.63
N TRP A 195 6.24 9.89 22.69
CA TRP A 195 5.75 10.77 21.64
C TRP A 195 4.95 11.94 22.21
N ILE A 196 4.01 11.64 23.11
CA ILE A 196 3.17 12.65 23.74
C ILE A 196 4.03 13.64 24.53
N ALA A 197 5.03 13.17 25.29
CA ALA A 197 5.95 14.05 26.01
C ALA A 197 6.74 14.96 25.08
N ALA A 198 7.27 14.43 23.96
CA ALA A 198 8.03 15.20 22.98
C ALA A 198 7.17 16.26 22.27
N LEU A 199 5.91 15.94 21.96
CA LEU A 199 4.94 16.86 21.38
C LEU A 199 4.55 17.96 22.38
N ASN A 200 4.28 17.60 23.64
CA ASN A 200 3.94 18.56 24.70
C ASN A 200 5.10 19.51 25.02
N ALA A 201 6.34 19.01 24.97
CA ALA A 201 7.54 19.80 25.17
C ALA A 201 7.92 20.66 23.95
N GLY A 202 7.26 20.48 22.80
CA GLY A 202 7.58 21.19 21.55
C GLY A 202 8.92 20.79 20.93
N THR A 203 9.55 19.72 21.41
CA THR A 203 10.83 19.21 20.88
C THR A 203 10.64 18.40 19.58
N LEU A 204 9.40 18.01 19.31
CA LEU A 204 8.96 17.32 18.09
C LEU A 204 7.66 17.98 17.62
N SER A 205 7.55 18.28 16.33
CA SER A 205 6.27 18.72 15.73
C SER A 205 5.44 17.52 15.26
N ARG A 206 4.13 17.72 15.08
CA ARG A 206 3.25 16.67 14.52
C ARG A 206 3.67 16.27 13.11
N ALA A 207 3.98 17.23 12.24
CA ALA A 207 4.53 16.96 10.91
C ALA A 207 5.79 16.09 10.96
N GLN A 208 6.71 16.36 11.89
CA GLN A 208 7.91 15.53 12.07
C GLN A 208 7.58 14.11 12.52
N LEU A 209 6.58 13.95 13.39
CA LEU A 209 6.12 12.64 13.82
C LEU A 209 5.43 11.87 12.67
N VAL A 210 4.60 12.53 11.86
CA VAL A 210 3.97 11.93 10.66
C VAL A 210 5.05 11.35 9.76
N VAL A 211 6.00 12.18 9.32
CA VAL A 211 7.11 11.74 8.45
C VAL A 211 7.90 10.60 9.09
N GLY A 212 8.16 10.68 10.40
CA GLY A 212 8.89 9.65 11.14
C GLY A 212 8.18 8.29 11.19
N ILE A 213 6.86 8.27 11.34
CA ILE A 213 6.06 7.04 11.39
C ILE A 213 5.80 6.49 9.99
N VAL A 214 5.44 7.33 9.01
CA VAL A 214 5.18 6.93 7.61
C VAL A 214 6.43 6.32 6.96
N ASN A 215 7.62 6.87 7.22
CA ASN A 215 8.87 6.37 6.66
C ASN A 215 9.58 5.37 7.58
N SER A 216 8.94 4.94 8.67
CA SER A 216 9.51 3.94 9.58
C SER A 216 9.70 2.60 8.87
N ASN A 217 10.67 1.81 9.33
CA ASN A 217 10.88 0.46 8.79
C ASN A 217 9.61 -0.40 8.91
N GLU A 218 8.83 -0.22 9.98
CA GLU A 218 7.59 -0.94 10.20
C GLU A 218 6.56 -0.63 9.11
N ALA A 219 6.23 0.66 8.90
CA ALA A 219 5.27 1.09 7.89
C ALA A 219 5.65 0.62 6.47
N VAL A 220 6.93 0.74 6.12
CA VAL A 220 7.41 0.35 4.78
C VAL A 220 7.40 -1.17 4.62
N LEU A 221 7.83 -1.93 5.64
CA LEU A 221 7.77 -3.40 5.59
C LEU A 221 6.33 -3.93 5.55
N ASP A 222 5.41 -3.31 6.29
CA ASP A 222 4.00 -3.66 6.24
C ASP A 222 3.46 -3.46 4.82
N THR A 223 3.80 -2.35 4.17
CA THR A 223 3.40 -2.10 2.78
C THR A 223 3.98 -3.13 1.81
N ILE A 224 5.29 -3.45 1.91
CA ILE A 224 5.91 -4.50 1.08
C ILE A 224 5.21 -5.85 1.29
N ASN A 225 4.97 -6.24 2.54
CA ASN A 225 4.30 -7.50 2.86
C ASN A 225 2.88 -7.57 2.29
N LEU A 226 2.14 -6.47 2.37
CA LEU A 226 0.80 -6.36 1.81
C LEU A 226 0.80 -6.50 0.29
N ASP A 227 1.66 -5.76 -0.41
CA ASP A 227 1.72 -5.78 -1.88
C ASP A 227 2.09 -7.17 -2.40
N TYR A 228 3.09 -7.83 -1.80
CA TYR A 228 3.45 -9.19 -2.14
C TYR A 228 2.30 -10.18 -1.88
N SER A 229 1.64 -10.07 -0.72
CA SER A 229 0.54 -10.97 -0.36
C SER A 229 -0.68 -10.80 -1.26
N ALA A 230 -0.93 -9.59 -1.76
CA ALA A 230 -2.10 -9.31 -2.58
C ALA A 230 -1.88 -9.51 -4.07
N ILE A 231 -0.65 -9.34 -4.56
CA ILE A 231 -0.33 -9.45 -5.99
C ILE A 231 0.23 -10.83 -6.33
N LEU A 232 1.04 -11.41 -5.44
CA LEU A 232 1.74 -12.68 -5.66
C LEU A 232 1.30 -13.79 -4.69
N GLU A 233 0.31 -13.52 -3.84
CA GLU A 233 -0.24 -14.49 -2.88
C GLU A 233 0.79 -15.14 -1.94
N ARG A 234 1.89 -14.44 -1.67
CA ARG A 234 2.96 -14.92 -0.79
C ARG A 234 3.65 -13.80 -0.03
N ALA A 235 4.41 -14.17 1.00
CA ALA A 235 5.32 -13.25 1.65
C ALA A 235 6.54 -12.92 0.76
N PRO A 236 7.13 -11.72 0.90
CA PRO A 236 8.40 -11.38 0.26
C PRO A 236 9.56 -12.23 0.82
N ALA A 237 10.57 -12.49 0.00
CA ALA A 237 11.80 -13.08 0.50
C ALA A 237 12.61 -12.06 1.32
N ALA A 238 13.47 -12.52 2.23
CA ALA A 238 14.32 -11.62 3.02
C ALA A 238 15.24 -10.75 2.14
N ALA A 239 15.67 -11.26 0.98
CA ALA A 239 16.46 -10.48 0.02
C ALA A 239 15.63 -9.35 -0.62
N ASP A 240 14.35 -9.58 -0.87
CA ASP A 240 13.44 -8.58 -1.44
C ASP A 240 13.25 -7.42 -0.47
N THR A 241 12.96 -7.71 0.81
CA THR A 241 12.76 -6.68 1.83
C THR A 241 14.04 -5.87 2.09
N ILE A 242 15.21 -6.52 2.11
CA ILE A 242 16.51 -5.83 2.23
C ILE A 242 16.75 -4.85 1.06
N SER A 243 16.33 -5.22 -0.15
CA SER A 243 16.53 -4.41 -1.35
C SER A 243 15.51 -3.27 -1.47
N LEU A 244 14.23 -3.55 -1.21
CA LEU A 244 13.11 -2.63 -1.45
C LEU A 244 12.98 -1.55 -0.38
N LEU A 245 13.20 -1.91 0.90
CA LEU A 245 13.06 -0.99 2.03
C LEU A 245 13.80 0.35 1.83
N PRO A 246 15.12 0.38 1.54
CA PRO A 246 15.83 1.65 1.36
C PRO A 246 15.38 2.43 0.11
N GLN A 247 14.86 1.76 -0.93
CA GLN A 247 14.41 2.42 -2.16
C GLN A 247 13.07 3.14 -1.97
N LEU A 248 12.15 2.51 -1.23
CA LEU A 248 10.87 3.12 -0.85
C LEU A 248 11.09 4.28 0.13
N GLN A 249 11.97 4.10 1.13
CA GLN A 249 12.30 5.16 2.09
C GLN A 249 12.99 6.37 1.45
N SER A 250 13.79 6.17 0.41
CA SER A 250 14.43 7.28 -0.32
C SER A 250 13.51 7.92 -1.38
N GLY A 251 12.35 7.32 -1.65
CA GLY A 251 11.47 7.69 -2.78
C GLY A 251 12.08 7.38 -4.15
N SER A 252 13.18 6.61 -4.22
CA SER A 252 13.76 6.17 -5.50
C SER A 252 12.89 5.12 -6.18
N LEU A 253 12.09 4.39 -5.39
CA LEU A 253 10.98 3.57 -5.84
C LEU A 253 9.70 4.13 -5.22
N THR A 254 8.66 4.36 -6.02
CA THR A 254 7.33 4.70 -5.52
C THR A 254 6.56 3.42 -5.16
N TYR A 255 5.51 3.53 -4.34
CA TYR A 255 4.65 2.39 -4.04
C TYR A 255 3.95 1.85 -5.30
N SER A 256 3.49 2.75 -6.19
CA SER A 256 3.00 2.37 -7.52
C SER A 256 4.08 1.69 -8.38
N GLY A 257 5.34 2.11 -8.25
CA GLY A 257 6.47 1.49 -8.92
C GLY A 257 6.75 0.07 -8.43
N LEU A 258 6.67 -0.17 -7.12
CA LEU A 258 6.74 -1.52 -6.55
C LEU A 258 5.61 -2.39 -7.11
N MET A 259 4.36 -1.92 -7.03
CA MET A 259 3.21 -2.64 -7.56
C MET A 259 3.36 -2.96 -9.05
N ALA A 260 3.79 -1.99 -9.86
CA ALA A 260 4.04 -2.20 -11.29
C ALA A 260 5.12 -3.27 -11.54
N SER A 261 6.16 -3.31 -10.70
CA SER A 261 7.21 -4.34 -10.79
C SER A 261 6.72 -5.74 -10.43
N LEU A 262 5.84 -5.85 -9.42
CA LEU A 262 5.25 -7.13 -9.00
C LEU A 262 4.26 -7.65 -10.05
N LEU A 263 3.39 -6.78 -10.57
CA LEU A 263 2.46 -7.10 -11.66
C LEU A 263 3.19 -7.51 -12.94
N ALA A 264 4.33 -6.88 -13.24
CA ALA A 264 5.14 -7.21 -14.40
C ALA A 264 6.09 -8.41 -14.19
N SER A 265 6.05 -9.03 -13.02
CA SER A 265 6.92 -10.15 -12.70
C SER A 265 6.58 -11.39 -13.52
N GLN A 266 7.57 -12.26 -13.70
CA GLN A 266 7.37 -13.56 -14.34
C GLN A 266 6.41 -14.43 -13.52
N GLU A 267 6.43 -14.33 -12.20
CA GLU A 267 5.54 -15.04 -11.29
C GLU A 267 4.09 -14.68 -11.54
N TYR A 268 3.74 -13.39 -11.46
CA TYR A 268 2.40 -12.91 -11.76
C TYR A 268 1.93 -13.35 -13.16
N SER A 269 2.82 -13.27 -14.15
CA SER A 269 2.50 -13.67 -15.52
C SER A 269 2.16 -15.17 -15.64
N GLN A 270 2.82 -16.03 -14.86
CA GLN A 270 2.52 -17.47 -14.84
C GLN A 270 1.19 -17.76 -14.15
N ASP A 271 0.88 -17.06 -13.06
CA ASP A 271 -0.37 -17.23 -12.31
C ASP A 271 -1.57 -16.73 -13.12
N ALA A 272 -1.44 -15.55 -13.75
CA ALA A 272 -2.43 -14.99 -14.65
C ALA A 272 -2.74 -15.92 -15.85
N LEU A 273 -1.73 -16.62 -16.38
CA LEU A 273 -1.94 -17.65 -17.41
C LEU A 273 -2.65 -18.90 -16.86
N ALA A 274 -2.27 -19.32 -15.66
CA ALA A 274 -2.80 -20.53 -15.05
C ALA A 274 -4.22 -20.36 -14.51
N ASN A 275 -4.76 -19.13 -14.48
CA ASN A 275 -5.98 -18.76 -13.75
C ASN A 275 -5.90 -19.21 -12.29
N ARG A 276 -4.73 -19.02 -11.68
CA ARG A 276 -4.47 -19.30 -10.27
C ARG A 276 -4.33 -17.99 -9.52
#